data_AF-A0A3B4X1R5-F1
#
_entry.id   AF-A0A3B4X1R5-F1
#
_cell.length_a   1.000
_cell.length_b   1.000
_cell.length_c   1.000
_cell.angle_alpha   90.00
_cell.angle_beta   90.00
_cell.angle_gamma   90.00
#
_symmetry.space_group_name_H-M   'P 1'
#
loop_
_entity.id
_entity.type
_entity.pdbx_description
1 polymer ?
#
loop_
_entity_poly.entity_id
_entity_poly.type
_entity_poly.pdbx_seq_one_letter_code
_entity_poly.pdbx_strand_id
1 'polypeptide(L)'
;MSLCETQCDTDDAIVALAMLRGRPALEVVFLCFVCVLSLKPQPDARICSQDIILRVEFLIKKAPNLWLNSRLYTPNLTDYQKCPSSTFKCFAAEIKVLTDEWKTFDNIPKFKLNILLGELATSFNQTESECRQCELFKEQNAEKFLKDLLSTLQFINEQYC
;
A
#
# COMPACT_ATOMS: atom_id res chain seq x y z
N MET A 1 -8.52 24.22 -9.89
CA MET A 1 -9.15 24.84 -8.71
C MET A 1 -10.41 24.03 -8.44
N SER A 2 -10.28 22.95 -7.68
CA SER A 2 -10.74 22.86 -6.29
C SER A 2 -12.25 23.05 -6.16
N LEU A 3 -12.98 21.96 -5.92
CA LEU A 3 -13.79 21.76 -4.70
C LEU A 3 -14.43 20.36 -4.73
N CYS A 4 -13.93 19.47 -3.87
CA CYS A 4 -14.78 18.47 -3.22
C CYS A 4 -15.73 19.23 -2.29
N GLU A 5 -17.02 18.93 -2.35
CA GLU A 5 -17.94 18.77 -1.22
C GLU A 5 -19.39 18.85 -1.73
N THR A 6 -20.16 17.77 -1.54
CA THR A 6 -21.45 17.72 -0.84
C THR A 6 -22.33 16.55 -1.29
N GLN A 7 -22.91 15.90 -0.28
CA GLN A 7 -24.20 15.22 -0.26
C GLN A 7 -24.34 13.79 -0.85
N CYS A 8 -24.08 12.80 0.01
CA CYS A 8 -25.09 11.77 0.29
C CYS A 8 -26.37 12.48 0.76
N ASP A 9 -27.47 12.46 0.00
CA ASP A 9 -28.88 12.38 0.48
C ASP A 9 -29.90 12.68 -0.64
N THR A 10 -30.03 11.86 -1.68
CA THR A 10 -31.11 12.08 -2.69
C THR A 10 -31.71 10.80 -3.29
N ASP A 11 -31.63 9.64 -2.63
CA ASP A 11 -32.24 8.41 -3.16
C ASP A 11 -33.73 8.24 -2.79
N ASP A 12 -34.24 8.87 -1.73
CA ASP A 12 -35.64 8.68 -1.30
C ASP A 12 -36.66 9.60 -2.01
N ALA A 13 -36.25 10.79 -2.47
CA ALA A 13 -37.19 11.75 -3.08
C ALA A 13 -37.52 11.43 -4.56
N ILE A 14 -36.59 10.79 -5.29
CA ILE A 14 -36.79 10.46 -6.71
C ILE A 14 -37.74 9.28 -6.88
N VAL A 15 -37.67 8.30 -5.97
CA VAL A 15 -38.54 7.11 -6.00
C VAL A 15 -40.00 7.49 -5.70
N ALA A 16 -40.22 8.43 -4.77
CA ALA A 16 -41.56 8.90 -4.41
C ALA A 16 -42.26 9.70 -5.53
N LEU A 17 -41.52 10.51 -6.30
CA LEU A 17 -42.10 11.28 -7.41
C LEU A 17 -42.46 10.41 -8.63
N ALA A 18 -41.81 9.26 -8.80
CA ALA A 18 -42.05 8.34 -9.91
C ALA A 18 -43.39 7.58 -9.79
N MET A 19 -43.98 7.50 -8.59
CA MET A 19 -45.24 6.76 -8.37
C MET A 19 -46.51 7.55 -8.70
N LEU A 20 -46.43 8.85 -9.02
CA LEU A 20 -47.60 9.71 -9.28
C LEU A 20 -47.94 9.93 -10.76
N ARG A 21 -47.18 9.35 -11.70
CA ARG A 21 -47.52 9.41 -13.12
C ARG A 21 -47.37 8.04 -13.76
N GLY A 22 -48.51 7.37 -13.95
CA GLY A 22 -48.61 6.18 -14.77
C GLY A 22 -48.01 6.41 -16.15
N ARG A 23 -46.78 5.94 -16.34
CA ARG A 23 -46.12 5.72 -17.62
C ARG A 23 -45.65 4.27 -17.65
N PRO A 24 -45.70 3.60 -18.80
CA PRO A 24 -45.55 2.16 -18.89
C PRO A 24 -44.15 1.72 -18.43
N ALA A 25 -44.09 0.74 -17.53
CA ALA A 25 -42.90 0.22 -16.85
C ALA A 25 -41.84 -0.42 -17.78
N LEU A 26 -42.03 -0.39 -19.11
CA LEU A 26 -41.20 -1.10 -20.08
C LEU A 26 -39.94 -0.32 -20.50
N GLU A 27 -39.91 1.01 -20.41
CA GLU A 27 -38.70 1.78 -20.75
C GLU A 27 -37.67 1.89 -19.62
N VAL A 28 -38.11 1.76 -18.36
CA VAL A 28 -37.22 1.88 -17.19
C VAL A 28 -36.28 0.67 -17.06
N VAL A 29 -36.73 -0.53 -17.46
CA VAL A 29 -35.94 -1.76 -17.37
C VAL A 29 -34.74 -1.74 -18.33
N PHE A 30 -34.89 -1.13 -19.50
CA PHE A 30 -33.80 -1.04 -20.50
C PHE A 30 -32.66 -0.13 -20.05
N LEU A 31 -32.93 0.93 -19.29
CA LEU A 31 -31.90 1.87 -18.84
C LEU A 31 -31.04 1.30 -17.70
N CYS A 32 -31.58 0.43 -16.84
CA CYS A 32 -30.79 -0.24 -15.78
C CYS A 32 -29.79 -1.26 -16.34
N PHE A 33 -30.14 -2.02 -17.39
CA PHE A 33 -29.23 -3.02 -17.96
C PHE A 33 -28.01 -2.40 -18.65
N VAL A 34 -28.14 -1.21 -19.23
CA VAL A 34 -27.04 -0.52 -19.92
C VAL A 34 -25.99 0.03 -18.94
N CYS A 35 -26.41 0.40 -17.72
CA CYS A 35 -25.49 0.85 -16.68
C CYS A 35 -24.60 -0.29 -16.13
N VAL A 36 -25.13 -1.51 -16.00
CA VAL A 36 -24.35 -2.67 -15.51
C VAL A 36 -23.28 -3.08 -16.52
N LEU A 37 -23.55 -2.98 -17.82
CA LEU A 37 -22.60 -3.32 -18.88
C LEU A 37 -21.50 -2.26 -19.10
N SER A 38 -21.67 -1.06 -18.53
CA SER A 38 -20.68 0.02 -18.61
C SER A 38 -19.75 0.08 -17.39
N LEU A 39 -19.91 -0.80 -16.39
CA LEU A 39 -18.88 -1.04 -15.39
C LEU A 39 -17.71 -1.76 -16.06
N LYS A 40 -16.82 -1.00 -16.69
CA LYS A 40 -15.46 -1.49 -16.92
C LYS A 40 -14.89 -1.84 -15.56
N PRO A 41 -14.32 -3.06 -15.37
CA PRO A 41 -13.45 -3.31 -14.24
C PRO A 41 -12.45 -2.16 -14.18
N GLN A 42 -12.44 -1.41 -13.07
CA GLN A 42 -11.31 -0.51 -12.84
C GLN A 42 -10.06 -1.39 -12.90
N PRO A 43 -9.04 -1.02 -13.67
CA PRO A 43 -7.77 -1.73 -13.59
C PRO A 43 -7.37 -1.69 -12.12
N ASP A 44 -7.17 -2.87 -11.52
CA ASP A 44 -6.57 -2.99 -10.20
C ASP A 44 -5.37 -2.04 -10.19
N ALA A 45 -5.33 -1.11 -9.23
CA ALA A 45 -4.28 -0.11 -9.18
C ALA A 45 -2.93 -0.84 -9.24
N ARG A 46 -2.17 -0.67 -10.34
CA ARG A 46 -0.91 -1.39 -10.53
C ARG A 46 0.01 -1.05 -9.37
N ILE A 47 0.35 -2.05 -8.56
CA ILE A 47 1.20 -1.91 -7.38
C ILE A 47 2.65 -1.80 -7.87
N CYS A 48 3.03 -0.64 -8.35
CA CYS A 48 4.40 -0.35 -8.81
C CYS A 48 5.15 0.48 -7.79
N SER A 49 6.37 0.04 -7.45
CA SER A 49 7.19 0.57 -6.35
C SER A 49 8.61 0.95 -6.79
N GLN A 50 8.79 1.30 -8.07
CA GLN A 50 10.12 1.58 -8.65
C GLN A 50 10.87 2.70 -7.93
N ASP A 51 10.16 3.74 -7.47
CA ASP A 51 10.78 4.82 -6.70
C ASP A 51 11.24 4.35 -5.32
N ILE A 52 10.51 3.43 -4.68
CA ILE A 52 10.88 2.80 -3.41
C ILE A 52 12.15 1.95 -3.59
N ILE A 53 12.23 1.15 -4.67
CA ILE A 53 13.42 0.36 -5.02
C ILE A 53 14.66 1.26 -5.10
N LEU A 54 14.61 2.34 -5.88
CA LEU A 54 15.75 3.25 -6.06
C LEU A 54 16.21 3.86 -4.73
N ARG A 55 15.27 4.13 -3.82
CA ARG A 55 15.57 4.65 -2.48
C ARG A 55 16.26 3.60 -1.60
N VAL A 56 15.79 2.35 -1.63
CA VAL A 56 16.41 1.24 -0.88
C VAL A 56 17.81 0.95 -1.41
N GLU A 57 18.01 0.93 -2.73
CA GLU A 57 19.34 0.77 -3.33
C GLU A 57 20.31 1.89 -2.93
N PHE A 58 19.83 3.14 -2.90
CA PHE A 58 20.63 4.26 -2.40
C PHE A 58 21.05 4.05 -0.94
N LEU A 59 20.13 3.59 -0.08
CA LEU A 59 20.45 3.28 1.31
C LEU A 59 21.49 2.16 1.39
N ILE A 60 21.33 1.04 0.69
CA ILE A 60 22.29 -0.06 0.67
C ILE A 60 23.70 0.42 0.27
N LYS A 61 23.80 1.34 -0.69
CA LYS A 61 25.09 1.90 -1.13
C LYS A 61 25.72 2.87 -0.12
N LYS A 62 24.91 3.61 0.64
CA LYS A 62 25.38 4.63 1.60
C LYS A 62 25.59 4.08 3.01
N ALA A 63 24.83 3.06 3.37
CA ALA A 63 24.76 2.49 4.70
C ALA A 63 25.98 1.69 5.19
N PRO A 64 26.95 1.20 4.39
CA PRO A 64 28.05 0.39 4.93
C PRO A 64 28.84 1.07 6.05
N ASN A 65 29.01 2.39 5.98
CA ASN A 65 29.68 3.19 7.02
C ASN A 65 28.76 3.56 8.20
N LEU A 66 27.48 3.18 8.11
CA LEU A 66 26.39 3.53 9.01
C LEU A 66 25.68 2.29 9.56
N TRP A 67 26.12 1.07 9.21
CA TRP A 67 25.65 -0.17 9.80
C TRP A 67 26.11 -0.22 11.25
N LEU A 68 25.46 0.58 12.08
CA LEU A 68 25.44 0.44 13.51
C LEU A 68 25.01 -0.98 13.84
N ASN A 69 25.21 -1.41 15.09
CA ASN A 69 24.77 -2.72 15.58
C ASN A 69 23.23 -2.82 15.67
N SER A 70 22.50 -2.16 14.76
CA SER A 70 21.06 -2.20 14.57
C SER A 70 20.60 -3.63 14.37
N ARG A 71 19.50 -3.95 15.04
CA ARG A 71 18.86 -5.26 15.03
C ARG A 71 17.40 -5.01 14.67
N LEU A 72 17.04 -5.41 13.45
CA LEU A 72 15.76 -5.04 12.85
C LEU A 72 14.93 -6.30 12.60
N TYR A 73 13.65 -6.26 12.97
CA TYR A 73 12.72 -7.34 12.69
C TYR A 73 12.56 -7.52 11.18
N THR A 74 13.02 -8.65 10.64
CA THR A 74 13.16 -8.83 9.19
C THR A 74 12.21 -9.91 8.68
N PRO A 75 11.05 -9.53 8.13
CA PRO A 75 10.23 -10.45 7.35
C PRO A 75 10.95 -10.81 6.03
N ASN A 76 10.64 -11.98 5.48
CA ASN A 76 11.17 -12.46 4.21
C ASN A 76 10.08 -12.53 3.13
N LEU A 77 10.47 -12.96 1.92
CA LEU A 77 9.55 -13.06 0.78
C LEU A 77 8.34 -13.98 1.04
N THR A 78 8.52 -15.07 1.78
CA THR A 78 7.42 -15.99 2.14
C THR A 78 6.42 -15.31 3.09
N ASP A 79 6.91 -14.46 4.00
CA ASP A 79 6.05 -13.66 4.87
C ASP A 79 5.22 -12.65 4.04
N TYR A 80 5.83 -12.00 3.04
CA TYR A 80 5.11 -11.16 2.08
C TYR A 80 4.03 -11.95 1.33
N GLN A 81 4.34 -13.13 0.81
CA GLN A 81 3.39 -13.93 0.04
C GLN A 81 2.15 -14.32 0.87
N LYS A 82 2.31 -14.51 2.18
CA LYS A 82 1.21 -14.80 3.09
C LYS A 82 0.50 -13.54 3.58
N CYS A 83 1.26 -12.51 3.91
CA CYS A 83 0.82 -11.33 4.63
C CYS A 83 1.40 -10.04 4.04
N PRO A 84 1.05 -9.66 2.79
CA PRO A 84 1.69 -8.53 2.11
C PRO A 84 1.50 -7.20 2.82
N SER A 85 0.29 -6.87 3.30
CA SER A 85 0.03 -5.59 3.98
C SER A 85 0.83 -5.50 5.29
N SER A 86 0.71 -6.53 6.14
CA SER A 86 1.44 -6.59 7.40
C SER A 86 2.96 -6.58 7.20
N THR A 87 3.47 -7.25 6.16
CA THR A 87 4.90 -7.28 5.84
C THR A 87 5.43 -5.89 5.53
N PHE A 88 4.72 -5.11 4.71
CA PHE A 88 5.14 -3.74 4.40
C PHE A 88 4.96 -2.78 5.58
N LYS A 89 3.98 -2.98 6.45
CA LYS A 89 3.89 -2.24 7.72
C LYS A 89 5.11 -2.51 8.61
N CYS A 90 5.55 -3.76 8.70
CA CYS A 90 6.76 -4.11 9.45
C CYS A 90 8.01 -3.49 8.83
N PHE A 91 8.19 -3.60 7.52
CA PHE A 91 9.30 -2.92 6.84
C PHE A 91 9.26 -1.39 7.06
N ALA A 92 8.08 -0.77 7.02
CA ALA A 92 7.93 0.66 7.28
C ALA A 92 8.34 1.04 8.70
N ALA A 93 7.91 0.28 9.70
CA ALA A 93 8.25 0.49 11.11
C ALA A 93 9.76 0.36 11.33
N GLU A 94 10.38 -0.70 10.80
CA GLU A 94 11.80 -0.96 10.98
C GLU A 94 12.70 -0.01 10.19
N ILE A 95 12.26 0.47 9.01
CA ILE A 95 12.95 1.58 8.32
C ILE A 95 12.91 2.86 9.16
N LYS A 96 11.80 3.13 9.86
CA LYS A 96 11.73 4.27 10.77
C LYS A 96 12.75 4.11 11.91
N VAL A 97 12.84 2.94 12.53
CA VAL A 97 13.86 2.64 13.55
C VAL A 97 15.26 2.87 13.00
N LEU A 98 15.60 2.24 11.88
CA LEU A 98 16.92 2.34 11.25
C LEU A 98 17.29 3.80 10.92
N THR A 99 16.36 4.55 10.32
CA THR A 99 16.62 5.96 9.98
C THR A 99 16.68 6.86 11.20
N ASP A 100 15.96 6.56 12.28
CA ASP A 100 16.06 7.30 13.55
C ASP A 100 17.42 7.04 14.23
N GLU A 101 17.93 5.80 14.21
CA GLU A 101 19.28 5.48 14.70
C GLU A 101 20.36 6.19 13.88
N TRP A 102 20.20 6.21 12.55
CA TRP A 102 21.12 6.87 11.64
C TRP A 102 21.06 8.40 11.65
N LYS A 103 19.99 9.03 12.12
CA LYS A 103 19.92 10.51 12.26
C LYS A 103 20.99 11.05 13.22
N THR A 104 21.56 10.21 14.07
CA THR A 104 22.76 10.53 14.85
C THR A 104 23.99 10.78 13.94
N PHE A 105 23.94 10.38 12.67
CA PHE A 105 24.93 10.64 11.62
C PHE A 105 24.33 11.61 10.58
N ASP A 106 24.69 12.89 10.73
CA ASP A 106 24.08 14.12 10.15
C ASP A 106 23.77 14.22 8.63
N ASN A 107 23.98 13.19 7.81
CA ASN A 107 23.98 13.32 6.34
C ASN A 107 22.95 12.47 5.58
N ILE A 108 22.03 11.79 6.26
CA ILE A 108 20.97 11.07 5.56
C ILE A 108 19.76 11.99 5.43
N PRO A 109 19.36 12.39 4.20
CA PRO A 109 18.12 13.14 3.98
C PRO A 109 16.99 12.44 4.72
N LYS A 110 15.98 13.18 5.21
CA LYS A 110 14.76 12.59 5.80
C LYS A 110 14.05 11.75 4.72
N PHE A 111 14.51 10.51 4.55
CA PHE A 111 13.97 9.55 3.61
C PHE A 111 12.58 9.24 4.10
N LYS A 112 11.56 9.73 3.38
CA LYS A 112 10.15 9.36 3.63
C LYS A 112 9.86 7.90 3.24
N LEU A 113 10.85 7.03 3.29
CA LEU A 113 10.77 5.65 2.84
C LEU A 113 9.79 4.85 3.71
N ASN A 114 9.79 5.08 5.02
CA ASN A 114 8.79 4.49 5.92
C ASN A 114 7.35 4.87 5.53
N ILE A 115 7.13 6.11 5.10
CA ILE A 115 5.80 6.58 4.66
C ILE A 115 5.41 5.89 3.35
N LEU A 116 6.31 5.86 2.37
CA LEU A 116 6.07 5.20 1.08
C LEU A 116 5.78 3.70 1.25
N LEU A 117 6.50 3.01 2.15
CA LEU A 117 6.23 1.61 2.47
C LEU A 117 4.88 1.43 3.18
N GLY A 118 4.49 2.37 4.05
CA GLY A 118 3.18 2.39 4.68
C GLY A 118 2.05 2.58 3.66
N GLU A 119 2.22 3.51 2.71
CA GLU A 119 1.29 3.71 1.59
C GLU A 119 1.20 2.45 0.72
N LEU A 120 2.34 1.84 0.38
CA LEU A 120 2.38 0.55 -0.32
C LEU A 120 1.66 -0.56 0.45
N ALA A 121 1.76 -0.60 1.78
CA ALA A 121 1.02 -1.58 2.58
C ALA A 121 -0.51 -1.44 2.41
N THR A 122 -1.02 -0.23 2.24
CA THR A 122 -2.45 0.04 2.07
C THR A 122 -2.99 -0.38 0.71
N SER A 123 -2.13 -0.57 -0.31
CA SER A 123 -2.59 -1.05 -1.62
C SER A 123 -2.92 -2.55 -1.63
N PHE A 124 -2.55 -3.29 -0.58
CA PHE A 124 -2.89 -4.70 -0.44
C PHE A 124 -4.22 -4.83 0.33
N ASN A 125 -5.27 -5.26 -0.36
CA ASN A 125 -6.58 -5.53 0.26
C ASN A 125 -6.56 -6.86 1.02
N GLN A 126 -5.98 -6.86 2.22
CA GLN A 126 -5.81 -8.04 3.07
C GLN A 126 -6.33 -7.81 4.50
N THR A 127 -7.02 -8.80 5.05
CA THR A 127 -7.32 -8.87 6.49
C THR A 127 -6.12 -9.40 7.27
N GLU A 128 -5.75 -8.76 8.39
CA GLU A 128 -4.49 -9.04 9.10
C GLU A 128 -4.63 -10.01 10.29
N SER A 129 -5.81 -10.59 10.51
CA SER A 129 -6.10 -11.39 11.72
C SER A 129 -5.18 -12.61 11.92
N GLU A 130 -4.67 -13.21 10.84
CA GLU A 130 -3.73 -14.35 10.88
C GLU A 130 -2.27 -13.94 10.63
N CYS A 131 -2.01 -12.64 10.50
CA CYS A 131 -0.67 -12.14 10.23
C CYS A 131 0.13 -12.01 11.53
N ARG A 132 1.40 -12.37 11.43
CA ARG A 132 2.33 -12.33 12.54
C ARG A 132 2.69 -10.87 12.86
N GLN A 133 2.71 -10.52 14.15
CA GLN A 133 3.21 -9.22 14.64
C GLN A 133 4.70 -9.04 14.30
N CYS A 134 5.14 -7.81 14.06
CA CYS A 134 6.49 -7.53 13.57
C CYS A 134 7.58 -8.07 14.51
N GLU A 135 7.38 -7.92 15.81
CA GLU A 135 8.31 -8.30 16.88
C GLU A 135 8.52 -9.82 17.00
N LEU A 136 7.73 -10.62 16.28
CA LEU A 136 7.88 -12.08 16.21
C LEU A 136 8.72 -12.53 15.00
N PHE A 137 9.16 -11.61 14.14
CA PHE A 137 10.15 -11.92 13.10
C PHE A 137 11.55 -12.03 13.71
N LYS A 138 12.46 -12.69 12.98
CA LYS A 138 13.84 -12.78 13.41
C LYS A 138 14.51 -11.42 13.20
N GLU A 139 15.19 -10.92 14.23
CA GLU A 139 16.07 -9.77 14.09
C GLU A 139 17.27 -10.08 13.18
N GLN A 140 17.58 -9.17 12.28
CA GLN A 140 18.78 -9.23 11.43
C GLN A 140 19.53 -7.90 11.50
N ASN A 141 20.77 -7.90 10.99
CA ASN A 141 21.51 -6.66 10.81
C ASN A 141 20.89 -5.79 9.68
N ALA A 142 21.25 -4.51 9.67
CA ALA A 142 20.74 -3.54 8.70
C ALA A 142 20.98 -3.94 7.23
N GLU A 143 22.13 -4.55 6.91
CA GLU A 143 22.42 -5.00 5.55
C GLU A 143 21.43 -6.07 5.09
N LYS A 144 21.23 -7.12 5.90
CA LYS A 144 20.33 -8.21 5.59
C LYS A 144 18.88 -7.73 5.51
N PHE A 145 18.46 -6.89 6.44
CA PHE A 145 17.14 -6.26 6.42
C PHE A 145 16.87 -5.51 5.10
N LEU A 146 17.79 -4.62 4.69
CA LEU A 146 17.62 -3.85 3.45
C LEU A 146 17.64 -4.72 2.19
N LYS A 147 18.44 -5.79 2.17
CA LYS A 147 18.45 -6.76 1.06
C LYS A 147 17.12 -7.50 0.96
N ASP A 148 16.55 -7.95 2.08
CA ASP A 148 15.26 -8.65 2.08
C ASP A 148 14.11 -7.71 1.69
N LEU A 149 14.14 -6.45 2.13
CA LEU A 149 13.23 -5.42 1.65
C LEU A 149 13.36 -5.21 0.13
N LEU A 150 14.58 -5.05 -0.39
CA LEU A 150 14.84 -4.87 -1.82
C LEU A 150 14.32 -6.05 -2.64
N SER A 151 14.65 -7.28 -2.24
CA SER A 151 14.19 -8.48 -2.94
C SER A 151 12.67 -8.60 -2.96
N THR A 152 11.99 -8.22 -1.87
CA THR A 152 10.53 -8.21 -1.81
C THR A 152 9.92 -7.17 -2.76
N LEU A 153 10.48 -5.95 -2.80
CA LEU A 153 10.03 -4.91 -3.72
C LEU A 153 10.26 -5.27 -5.19
N GLN A 154 11.41 -5.88 -5.51
CA GLN A 154 11.72 -6.37 -6.85
C GLN A 154 10.72 -7.43 -7.30
N PHE A 155 10.42 -8.41 -6.42
CA PHE A 155 9.41 -9.43 -6.70
C PHE A 155 8.05 -8.81 -7.04
N ILE A 156 7.60 -7.81 -6.29
CA ILE A 156 6.31 -7.12 -6.56
C ILE A 156 6.34 -6.41 -7.90
N ASN A 157 7.39 -5.65 -8.19
CA ASN A 157 7.49 -4.96 -9.48
C ASN A 157 7.49 -5.94 -10.66
N GLU A 158 8.16 -7.09 -10.53
CA GLU A 158 8.12 -8.15 -11.54
C GLU A 158 6.71 -8.72 -11.75
N GLN A 159 5.87 -8.76 -10.72
CA GLN A 159 4.50 -9.26 -10.81
C GLN A 159 3.51 -8.23 -11.38
N TYR A 160 3.72 -6.93 -11.15
CA TYR A 160 2.65 -5.93 -11.31
C TYR A 160 2.92 -4.75 -12.28
N CYS A 161 4.12 -4.58 -12.89
CA CYS A 161 4.49 -3.32 -13.58
C CYS A 161 4.55 -3.28 -15.13
#